data_AF-A0A7Y8HQ43-F1
#
_entry.id   AF-A0A7Y8HQ43-F1
#
_cell.length_a   1.000
_cell.length_b   1.000
_cell.length_c   1.000
_cell.angle_alpha   90.00
_cell.angle_beta   90.00
_cell.angle_gamma   90.00
#
_symmetry.space_group_name_H-M   'P 1'
#
loop_
_entity.id
_entity.type
_entity.pdbx_description
1 polymer ?
#
loop_
_entity_poly.entity_id
_entity_poly.type
_entity_poly.pdbx_seq_one_letter_code
_entity_poly.pdbx_strand_id
1 'polypeptide(L)' 'ENPYYAITGLEGTFAIPDLPAGTYRIKAWHPILGEQVQELTVAAHGTASVGFTFKAK' A
#
# COMPACT_ATOMS: atom_id res chain seq x y z
N GLU A 1 -6.51 15.34 3.12
CA GLU A 1 -6.45 14.18 4.04
C GLU A 1 -6.86 12.94 3.28
N ASN A 2 -6.15 11.83 3.46
CA ASN A 2 -6.52 10.52 2.93
C ASN A 2 -6.73 9.60 4.14
N PRO A 3 -7.96 9.13 4.43
CA PRO A 3 -8.22 8.28 5.59
C PRO A 3 -7.65 6.87 5.44
N TYR A 4 -7.34 6.45 4.20
CA TYR A 4 -6.83 5.12 3.88
C TYR A 4 -5.31 5.15 3.74
N TYR A 5 -4.62 5.10 4.88
CA TYR A 5 -3.17 4.94 4.93
C TYR A 5 -2.79 4.00 6.07
N ALA A 6 -1.59 3.44 5.97
CA ALA A 6 -0.98 2.66 7.02
C ALA A 6 0.50 3.04 7.13
N ILE A 7 1.02 2.96 8.34
CA ILE A 7 2.46 3.03 8.60
C ILE A 7 2.95 1.59 8.68
N THR A 8 3.99 1.27 7.91
CA THR A 8 4.58 -0.05 7.87
C THR A 8 5.18 -0.41 9.23
N GLY A 9 4.94 -1.64 9.70
CA GLY A 9 5.54 -2.19 10.91
C GLY A 9 7.01 -2.56 10.73
N LEU A 10 7.64 -3.01 11.82
CA LEU A 10 9.07 -3.39 11.85
C LEU A 10 9.42 -4.52 10.86
N GLU A 11 8.47 -5.41 10.57
CA GLU A 11 8.65 -6.54 9.65
C GLU A 11 8.30 -6.19 8.18
N GLY A 12 8.03 -4.91 7.87
CA GLY A 12 7.64 -4.51 6.51
C GLY A 12 6.15 -4.74 6.20
N THR A 13 5.36 -5.18 7.17
CA THR A 13 3.93 -5.47 7.01
C THR A 13 3.06 -4.23 7.22
N PHE A 14 1.95 -4.15 6.50
CA PHE A 14 0.93 -3.10 6.64
C PHE A 14 -0.45 -3.66 6.29
N ALA A 15 -1.50 -3.04 6.83
CA ALA A 15 -2.88 -3.36 6.52
C ALA A 15 -3.71 -2.08 6.46
N ILE A 16 -4.56 -1.96 5.45
CA ILE A 16 -5.54 -0.87 5.31
C ILE A 16 -6.93 -1.53 5.34
N PRO A 17 -7.62 -1.53 6.49
CA PRO A 17 -8.95 -2.13 6.59
C PRO A 17 -10.01 -1.25 5.92
N ASP A 18 -11.19 -1.84 5.71
CA ASP A 18 -12.41 -1.13 5.30
C ASP A 18 -12.29 -0.32 4.00
N LEU A 19 -11.46 -0.81 3.06
CA LEU A 19 -11.36 -0.22 1.74
C LEU A 19 -12.56 -0.64 0.87
N PRO A 20 -13.33 0.33 0.31
CA PRO A 20 -14.40 0.01 -0.63
C PRO A 20 -13.89 -0.72 -1.87
N ALA A 21 -14.76 -1.45 -2.54
CA ALA A 21 -14.43 -2.06 -3.83
C ALA A 21 -14.05 -0.98 -4.85
N GLY A 22 -12.95 -1.20 -5.58
CA GLY A 22 -12.45 -0.21 -6.53
C GLY A 22 -11.01 -0.47 -6.97
N THR A 23 -10.57 0.31 -7.96
CA THR A 23 -9.18 0.32 -8.42
C THR A 23 -8.45 1.49 -7.77
N TYR A 24 -7.32 1.20 -7.12
CA TYR A 24 -6.55 2.15 -6.34
C TYR A 24 -5.11 2.22 -6.82
N ARG A 25 -4.54 3.41 -6.75
CA ARG A 25 -3.10 3.61 -6.84
C ARG A 25 -2.52 3.72 -5.44
N ILE A 26 -1.78 2.69 -5.04
CA ILE A 26 -1.15 2.60 -3.74
C ILE A 26 0.26 3.15 -3.87
N LYS A 27 0.57 4.19 -3.07
CA LYS A 27 1.89 4.80 -2.98
C LYS A 27 2.57 4.34 -1.68
N ALA A 28 3.73 3.72 -1.80
CA ALA A 28 4.64 3.48 -0.68
C ALA A 28 5.78 4.50 -0.75
N TRP A 29 6.10 5.15 0.37
CA TRP A 29 7.19 6.13 0.46
C TRP A 29 8.22 5.70 1.50
N HIS A 30 9.49 5.82 1.13
CA HIS A 30 10.62 5.65 2.03
C HIS A 30 11.51 6.91 1.97
N PRO A 31 11.92 7.50 3.10
CA PRO A 31 12.57 8.81 3.15
C PRO A 31 13.86 8.91 2.34
N ILE A 32 14.62 7.82 2.23
CA ILE A 32 15.90 7.78 1.51
C ILE A 32 15.74 7.19 0.10
N LEU A 33 14.78 6.29 -0.10
CA LEU A 33 14.67 5.45 -1.30
C LEU A 33 13.59 5.94 -2.27
N GLY A 34 12.83 6.97 -1.87
CA GLY A 34 11.80 7.60 -2.70
C GLY A 34 10.45 6.90 -2.62
N GLU A 35 9.68 7.02 -3.70
CA GLU A 35 8.32 6.50 -3.80
C GLU A 35 8.25 5.31 -4.75
N GLN A 36 7.35 4.38 -4.45
CA GLN A 36 6.90 3.32 -5.35
C GLN A 36 5.38 3.40 -5.48
N VAL A 37 4.87 3.23 -6.69
CA VAL A 37 3.43 3.27 -6.96
C VAL A 37 3.03 2.00 -7.69
N GLN A 38 1.97 1.36 -7.20
CA GLN A 38 1.36 0.20 -7.85
C GLN A 38 -0.15 0.37 -7.93
N GLU A 39 -0.75 -0.20 -8.96
CA GLU A 39 -2.19 -0.22 -9.15
C GLU A 39 -2.75 -1.59 -8.74
N LEU A 40 -3.83 -1.59 -7.97
CA LEU A 40 -4.47 -2.79 -7.47
C LEU A 40 -5.99 -2.60 -7.46
N THR A 41 -6.71 -3.67 -7.79
CA THR A 41 -8.18 -3.70 -7.69
C THR A 41 -8.60 -4.50 -6.46
N VAL A 42 -9.41 -3.89 -5.62
CA VAL A 42 -10.07 -4.53 -4.47
C VAL A 42 -11.47 -4.95 -4.91
N ALA A 43 -11.72 -6.26 -4.91
CA ALA A 43 -13.05 -6.80 -5.16
C ALA A 43 -13.99 -6.52 -3.98
N ALA A 44 -15.31 -6.52 -4.21
CA ALA A 44 -16.29 -6.38 -3.14
C ALA A 44 -16.12 -7.48 -2.09
N HIS A 45 -15.99 -7.07 -0.82
CA HIS A 45 -15.70 -7.95 0.32
C HIS A 45 -14.42 -8.80 0.17
N GLY A 46 -13.53 -8.42 -0.74
CA GLY A 46 -12.29 -9.13 -1.02
C GLY A 46 -11.10 -8.54 -0.26
N THR A 47 -10.05 -9.35 -0.14
CA THR A 47 -8.73 -8.89 0.28
C THR A 47 -7.82 -8.84 -0.93
N ALA A 48 -7.09 -7.75 -1.09
CA ALA A 48 -6.08 -7.62 -2.13
C ALA A 48 -4.71 -7.44 -1.46
N SER A 49 -3.69 -8.11 -1.99
CA SER A 49 -2.32 -8.06 -1.47
C SER A 49 -1.40 -7.40 -2.49
N VAL A 50 -0.48 -6.58 -1.99
CA VAL A 50 0.50 -5.88 -2.81
C VAL A 50 1.84 -5.83 -2.08
N GLY A 51 2.92 -6.02 -2.82
CA GLY A 51 4.28 -6.03 -2.28
C GLY A 51 5.12 -4.92 -2.91
N PHE A 52 5.77 -4.12 -2.07
CA PHE A 52 6.71 -3.09 -2.49
C PHE A 52 8.13 -3.52 -2.16
N THR A 53 9.04 -3.42 -3.12
CA THR A 53 10.46 -3.69 -2.92
C THR A 53 11.26 -2.44 -3.22
N PHE A 54 11.92 -1.90 -2.21
CA PHE A 54 12.87 -0.82 -2.39
C PHE A 54 14.28 -1.41 -2.48
N LYS A 55 14.99 -1.13 -3.58
CA LYS A 55 16.39 -1.55 -3.72
C LYS A 55 17.26 -0.62 -2.90
N ALA A 56 18.19 -1.20 -2.13
CA ALA A 56 19.24 -0.43 -1.48
C ALA A 56 20.04 0.37 -2.53
N LYS A 57 20.54 1.53 -2.12
CA LYS A 57 21.39 2.38 -2.96
C LYS A 57 22.81 1.83 -3.01
#